data_AF-A0A0Q8ENW9-F1
#
_entry.id   AF-A0A0Q8ENW9-F1
#
_cell.length_a   1.000
_cell.length_b   1.000
_cell.length_c   1.000
_cell.angle_alpha   90.00
_cell.angle_beta   90.00
_cell.angle_gamma   90.00
#
_symmetry.space_group_name_H-M   'P 1'
#
loop_
_entity.id
_entity.type
_entity.pdbx_description
1 polymer ?
#
loop_
_entity_poly.entity_id
_entity_poly.type
_entity_poly.pdbx_seq_one_letter_code
_entity_poly.pdbx_strand_id
1 'polypeptide(L)'
;MNRHLYREQLDTLRQTPFRSPDRADDAFAAFTAHDYGRRRRLHPDVAWEDACRAYAFAAASHADHGGQDLDLDTELELEDHWERLRGDAGPEWPVARTLLREAWRWLDEHEPTLVSMH
;
A
#
# COMPACT_ATOMS: atom_id res chain seq x y z
N MET A 1 5.34 5.83 -10.85
CA MET A 1 4.16 5.84 -9.94
C MET A 1 3.03 6.71 -10.49
N ASN A 2 1.88 6.10 -10.74
CA ASN A 2 0.64 6.78 -11.12
C ASN A 2 0.06 7.61 -9.94
N ARG A 3 0.22 8.94 -9.99
CA ARG A 3 -0.25 9.87 -8.95
C ARG A 3 -1.78 9.96 -8.83
N HIS A 4 -2.51 9.68 -9.91
CA HIS A 4 -3.98 9.66 -9.87
C HIS A 4 -4.45 8.46 -9.05
N LEU A 5 -3.94 7.27 -9.37
CA LEU A 5 -4.24 6.04 -8.66
C LEU A 5 -3.87 6.14 -7.17
N TYR A 6 -2.71 6.70 -6.86
CA TYR A 6 -2.32 6.94 -5.47
C TYR A 6 -3.36 7.75 -4.69
N ARG A 7 -3.87 8.85 -5.28
CA ARG A 7 -4.85 9.72 -4.61
C ARG A 7 -6.18 9.01 -4.43
N GLU A 8 -6.66 8.35 -5.47
CA GLU A 8 -7.90 7.57 -5.42
C GLU A 8 -7.86 6.49 -4.33
N GLN A 9 -6.78 5.71 -4.30
CA GLN A 9 -6.57 4.68 -3.28
C GLN A 9 -6.48 5.30 -1.88
N LEU A 10 -5.74 6.40 -1.72
CA LEU A 10 -5.63 7.09 -0.43
C LEU A 10 -6.98 7.58 0.08
N ASP A 11 -7.81 8.16 -0.78
CA ASP A 11 -9.15 8.63 -0.42
C ASP A 11 -10.08 7.47 -0.04
N THR A 12 -10.03 6.35 -0.77
CA THR A 12 -10.80 5.13 -0.45
C THR A 12 -10.39 4.52 0.89
N LEU A 13 -9.08 4.38 1.13
CA LEU A 13 -8.57 3.79 2.38
C LEU A 13 -8.88 4.65 3.60
N ARG A 14 -8.81 5.98 3.47
CA ARG A 14 -9.17 6.92 4.55
C ARG A 14 -10.64 6.84 4.95
N GLN A 15 -11.52 6.57 3.98
CA GLN A 15 -12.95 6.38 4.23
C GLN A 15 -13.27 5.02 4.86
N THR A 16 -12.33 4.07 4.79
CA THR A 16 -12.53 2.72 5.32
C THR A 16 -12.29 2.68 6.82
N PRO A 17 -13.31 2.31 7.63
CA PRO A 17 -13.13 2.16 9.06
C PRO A 17 -12.30 0.90 9.35
N PHE A 18 -11.06 1.06 9.84
CA PHE A 18 -10.18 -0.08 10.15
C PHE A 18 -10.78 -1.11 11.13
N ARG A 19 -11.77 -0.71 11.94
CA ARG A 19 -12.46 -1.60 12.90
C ARG A 19 -13.54 -2.49 12.26
N SER A 20 -13.89 -2.27 10.99
CA SER A 20 -14.96 -3.00 10.32
C SER A 20 -14.59 -3.30 8.87
N PRO A 21 -13.58 -4.18 8.63
CA PRO A 21 -13.18 -4.56 7.27
C PRO A 21 -14.31 -5.22 6.48
N ASP A 22 -15.26 -5.89 7.16
CA ASP A 22 -16.46 -6.50 6.56
C ASP A 22 -17.45 -5.47 5.95
N ARG A 23 -17.27 -4.18 6.25
CA ARG A 23 -18.08 -3.08 5.68
C ARG A 23 -17.41 -2.42 4.47
N ALA A 24 -16.20 -2.82 4.10
CA ALA A 24 -15.56 -2.30 2.90
C ALA A 24 -16.12 -3.06 1.69
N ASP A 25 -16.78 -2.35 0.78
CA ASP A 25 -17.21 -2.91 -0.51
C ASP A 25 -16.00 -3.20 -1.44
N ASP A 26 -14.79 -2.77 -1.04
CA ASP A 26 -13.53 -2.96 -1.73
C ASP A 26 -12.64 -3.98 -1.00
N ALA A 27 -12.22 -5.03 -1.72
CA ALA A 27 -11.45 -6.14 -1.15
C ALA A 27 -10.04 -5.72 -0.69
N PHE A 28 -9.39 -4.77 -1.38
CA PHE A 28 -8.09 -4.26 -1.00
C PHE A 28 -8.20 -3.41 0.27
N ALA A 29 -9.24 -2.56 0.36
CA ALA A 29 -9.53 -1.79 1.56
C ALA A 29 -9.83 -2.68 2.78
N ALA A 30 -10.57 -3.78 2.60
CA ALA A 30 -10.80 -4.77 3.66
C ALA A 30 -9.49 -5.42 4.12
N PHE A 31 -8.63 -5.80 3.18
CA PHE A 31 -7.31 -6.37 3.46
C PHE A 31 -6.42 -5.41 4.25
N THR A 32 -6.26 -4.17 3.79
CA THR A 32 -5.37 -3.18 4.44
C THR A 32 -5.81 -2.86 5.86
N ALA A 33 -7.13 -2.77 6.12
CA ALA A 33 -7.68 -2.62 7.46
C ALA A 33 -7.33 -3.81 8.37
N HIS A 34 -7.44 -5.04 7.86
CA HIS A 34 -7.08 -6.26 8.60
C HIS A 34 -5.58 -6.33 8.89
N ASP A 35 -4.74 -6.07 7.88
CA ASP A 35 -3.28 -6.12 7.99
C ASP A 35 -2.76 -5.05 8.96
N TYR A 36 -3.27 -3.82 8.86
CA TYR A 36 -2.96 -2.75 9.81
C TYR A 36 -3.37 -3.12 11.24
N GLY A 37 -4.57 -3.68 11.43
CA GLY A 37 -5.03 -4.13 12.75
C GLY A 37 -4.10 -5.15 13.41
N ARG A 38 -3.50 -6.04 12.60
CA ARG A 38 -2.48 -7.00 13.06
C ARG A 38 -1.17 -6.31 13.44
N ARG A 39 -0.70 -5.38 12.60
CA ARG A 39 0.61 -4.71 12.75
C ARG A 39 0.64 -3.60 13.77
N ARG A 40 -0.49 -2.96 14.06
CA ARG A 40 -0.61 -1.96 15.13
C ARG A 40 -0.15 -2.48 16.49
N ARG A 41 -0.19 -3.81 16.71
CA ARG A 41 0.34 -4.44 17.92
C ARG A 41 1.89 -4.40 17.98
N LEU A 42 2.55 -4.35 16.83
CA LEU A 42 4.00 -4.30 16.68
C LEU A 42 4.52 -2.87 16.49
N HIS A 43 3.74 -2.02 15.82
CA HIS A 43 4.05 -0.62 15.54
C HIS A 43 2.89 0.27 16.00
N PRO A 44 2.75 0.53 17.31
CA PRO A 44 1.64 1.32 17.85
C PRO A 44 1.69 2.79 17.42
N ASP A 45 2.87 3.29 17.04
CA ASP A 45 3.12 4.69 16.68
C ASP A 45 2.68 5.04 15.25
N VAL A 46 2.42 4.03 14.41
CA VAL A 46 1.97 4.27 13.03
C VAL A 46 0.47 4.53 13.06
N ALA A 47 0.07 5.78 12.81
CA ALA A 47 -1.33 6.14 12.68
C ALA A 47 -1.96 5.46 11.46
N TRP A 48 -3.28 5.22 11.51
CA TRP A 48 -4.02 4.65 10.38
C TRP A 48 -3.87 5.50 9.12
N GLU A 49 -3.86 6.83 9.27
CA GLU A 49 -3.68 7.75 8.15
C GLU A 49 -2.32 7.59 7.46
N ASP A 50 -1.26 7.38 8.25
CA ASP A 50 0.10 7.16 7.75
C ASP A 50 0.21 5.80 7.06
N ALA A 51 -0.46 4.77 7.61
CA ALA A 51 -0.57 3.46 6.97
C ALA A 51 -1.36 3.53 5.64
N CYS A 52 -2.45 4.31 5.57
CA CYS A 52 -3.20 4.51 4.33
C CYS A 52 -2.32 5.07 3.22
N ARG A 53 -1.43 6.02 3.54
CA ARG A 53 -0.47 6.57 2.56
C ARG A 53 0.47 5.48 2.04
N ALA A 54 1.00 4.63 2.92
CA ALA A 54 1.88 3.55 2.52
C ALA A 54 1.15 2.49 1.67
N TYR A 55 -0.09 2.12 2.01
CA TYR A 55 -0.88 1.17 1.22
C TYR A 55 -1.31 1.75 -0.14
N ALA A 56 -1.71 3.03 -0.19
CA ALA A 56 -2.01 3.70 -1.44
C ALA A 56 -0.77 3.83 -2.33
N PHE A 57 0.39 4.10 -1.73
CA PHE A 57 1.67 4.09 -2.43
C PHE A 57 1.96 2.69 -2.99
N ALA A 58 1.74 1.64 -2.21
CA ALA A 58 1.92 0.26 -2.63
C ALA A 58 1.03 -0.11 -3.82
N ALA A 59 -0.26 0.21 -3.79
CA ALA A 59 -1.17 -0.04 -4.93
C ALA A 59 -0.73 0.74 -6.19
N ALA A 60 -0.36 2.01 -6.02
CA ALA A 60 0.05 2.86 -7.14
C ALA A 60 1.42 2.47 -7.74
N SER A 61 2.32 1.92 -6.93
CA SER A 61 3.60 1.40 -7.42
C SER A 61 3.48 -0.01 -7.98
N HIS A 62 2.61 -0.85 -7.41
CA HIS A 62 2.31 -2.18 -7.96
C HIS A 62 1.70 -2.10 -9.36
N ALA A 63 0.83 -1.12 -9.63
CA ALA A 63 0.30 -0.92 -10.98
C ALA A 63 1.40 -0.66 -12.05
N ASP A 64 2.56 -0.12 -11.65
CA ASP A 64 3.67 0.18 -12.56
C ASP A 64 4.73 -0.95 -12.61
N HIS A 65 4.85 -1.75 -11.53
CA HIS A 65 5.94 -2.73 -11.33
C HIS A 65 5.45 -4.17 -11.05
N GLY A 66 4.14 -4.39 -11.01
CA GLY A 66 3.51 -5.64 -10.59
C GLY A 66 3.80 -6.80 -11.53
N GLY A 67 3.73 -8.03 -11.00
CA GLY A 67 4.10 -9.23 -11.72
C GLY A 67 5.60 -9.53 -11.78
N GLN A 68 6.44 -8.74 -11.11
CA GLN A 68 7.85 -9.01 -10.86
C GLN A 68 8.11 -9.11 -9.35
N ASP A 69 9.07 -9.95 -8.96
CA ASP A 69 9.60 -9.90 -7.59
C ASP A 69 10.24 -8.53 -7.35
N LEU A 70 9.97 -7.96 -6.18
CA LEU A 70 10.52 -6.69 -5.75
C LEU A 70 12.04 -6.83 -5.55
N ASP A 71 12.82 -6.50 -6.57
CA ASP A 71 14.29 -6.54 -6.53
C ASP A 71 14.90 -5.31 -5.84
N LEU A 72 16.19 -5.38 -5.54
CA LEU A 72 16.89 -4.34 -4.79
C LEU A 72 16.87 -2.98 -5.50
N ASP A 73 17.02 -2.96 -6.82
CA ASP A 73 17.02 -1.71 -7.60
C ASP A 73 15.64 -1.05 -7.54
N THR A 74 14.57 -1.83 -7.71
CA THR A 74 13.18 -1.36 -7.58
C THR A 74 12.91 -0.87 -6.15
N GLU A 75 13.40 -1.56 -5.13
CA GLU A 75 13.26 -1.11 -3.74
C GLU A 75 13.92 0.25 -3.49
N LEU A 76 15.12 0.47 -4.03
CA LEU A 76 15.83 1.73 -3.87
C LEU A 76 15.12 2.88 -4.61
N GLU A 77 14.57 2.61 -5.80
CA GLU A 77 13.76 3.59 -6.52
C GLU A 77 12.48 3.96 -5.76
N LEU A 78 11.81 2.96 -5.17
CA LEU A 78 10.61 3.17 -4.37
C LEU A 78 10.91 3.87 -3.05
N GLU A 79 12.04 3.60 -2.42
CA GLU A 79 12.51 4.32 -1.23
C GLU A 79 12.64 5.82 -1.53
N ASP A 80 13.40 6.17 -2.58
CA ASP A 80 13.58 7.57 -2.97
C ASP A 80 12.25 8.24 -3.36
N HIS A 81 11.35 7.51 -4.03
CA HIS A 81 10.02 8.02 -4.33
C HIS A 81 9.20 8.25 -3.07
N TRP A 82 9.22 7.30 -2.14
CA TRP A 82 8.49 7.36 -0.89
C TRP A 82 8.96 8.53 -0.05
N GLU A 83 10.27 8.75 0.09
CA GLU A 83 10.83 9.86 0.85
C GLU A 83 10.37 11.22 0.29
N ARG A 84 10.32 11.36 -1.04
CA ARG A 84 9.79 12.56 -1.69
C ARG A 84 8.27 12.73 -1.53
N LEU A 85 7.53 11.63 -1.45
CA LEU A 85 6.06 11.63 -1.36
C LEU A 85 5.56 11.84 0.06
N ARG A 86 6.21 11.20 1.05
CA ARG A 86 5.83 11.28 2.47
C ARG A 86 6.04 12.69 3.01
N GLY A 87 7.14 13.36 2.63
CA GLY A 87 7.55 14.59 3.30
C GLY A 87 7.60 14.37 4.82
N ASP A 88 7.02 15.28 5.60
CA ASP A 88 6.92 15.13 7.06
C ASP A 88 5.78 14.20 7.53
N ALA A 89 5.02 13.59 6.61
CA ALA A 89 3.78 12.87 6.89
C ALA A 89 3.79 11.43 6.32
N GLY A 90 3.75 10.44 7.21
CA GLY A 90 3.75 9.00 6.89
C GLY A 90 4.71 8.23 7.78
N PRO A 91 4.80 6.89 7.64
CA PRO A 91 5.88 6.13 8.28
C PRO A 91 7.23 6.25 7.56
N GLU A 92 8.32 6.11 8.32
CA GLU A 92 9.68 5.92 7.78
C GLU A 92 9.75 4.74 6.81
N TRP A 93 10.66 4.80 5.84
CA TRP A 93 10.79 3.77 4.80
C TRP A 93 10.80 2.33 5.32
N PRO A 94 11.52 1.94 6.39
CA PRO A 94 11.51 0.55 6.86
C PRO A 94 10.12 0.02 7.20
N VAL A 95 9.25 0.88 7.74
CA VAL A 95 7.87 0.53 8.06
C VAL A 95 7.00 0.57 6.80
N ALA A 96 7.14 1.60 5.97
CA ALA A 96 6.42 1.72 4.70
C ALA A 96 6.69 0.52 3.79
N ARG A 97 7.95 0.11 3.68
CA ARG A 97 8.43 -1.06 2.94
C ARG A 97 7.76 -2.35 3.39
N THR A 98 7.59 -2.55 4.70
CA THR A 98 6.89 -3.71 5.23
C THR A 98 5.42 -3.72 4.82
N LEU A 99 4.74 -2.57 4.90
CA LEU A 99 3.35 -2.43 4.42
C LEU A 99 3.24 -2.66 2.91
N LEU A 100 4.18 -2.09 2.15
CA LEU A 100 4.24 -2.18 0.69
C LEU A 100 4.39 -3.62 0.22
N ARG A 101 5.39 -4.35 0.72
CA ARG A 101 5.65 -5.74 0.29
C ARG A 101 4.46 -6.65 0.47
N GLU A 102 3.69 -6.40 1.52
CA GLU A 102 2.58 -7.26 1.90
C GLU A 102 1.31 -6.88 1.13
N ALA A 103 1.14 -5.60 0.82
CA ALA A 103 0.15 -5.17 -0.15
C ALA A 103 0.45 -5.71 -1.55
N TRP A 104 1.70 -5.62 -2.03
CA TRP A 104 2.11 -6.17 -3.32
C TRP A 104 1.84 -7.67 -3.40
N ARG A 105 2.24 -8.43 -2.37
CA ARG A 105 1.94 -9.86 -2.30
C ARG A 105 0.45 -10.14 -2.39
N TRP A 106 -0.39 -9.39 -1.66
CA TRP A 106 -1.83 -9.56 -1.72
C TRP A 106 -2.38 -9.23 -3.12
N LEU A 107 -1.89 -8.15 -3.75
CA LEU A 107 -2.26 -7.72 -5.09
C LEU A 107 -1.84 -8.76 -6.14
N ASP A 108 -0.64 -9.32 -6.06
CA ASP A 108 -0.19 -10.41 -6.94
C ASP A 108 -1.07 -11.67 -6.81
N GLU A 109 -1.61 -11.93 -5.61
CA GLU A 109 -2.50 -13.07 -5.34
C GLU A 109 -3.96 -12.82 -5.78
N HIS A 110 -4.44 -11.57 -5.77
CA HIS A 110 -5.88 -11.23 -5.89
C HIS A 110 -6.24 -10.33 -7.07
N GLU A 111 -5.30 -9.53 -7.57
CA GLU A 111 -5.44 -8.90 -8.86
C GLU A 111 -4.90 -9.88 -9.90
N PRO A 112 -5.75 -10.47 -10.76
CA PRO A 112 -5.23 -11.10 -11.95
C PRO A 112 -4.55 -9.98 -12.71
N THR A 113 -3.21 -10.01 -12.72
CA THR A 113 -2.41 -9.24 -13.65
C THR A 113 -3.15 -9.28 -14.97
N LEU A 114 -3.54 -8.11 -15.46
CA LEU A 114 -3.81 -7.95 -16.88
C LEU A 114 -2.47 -8.24 -17.55
N VAL A 115 -2.10 -9.52 -17.64
CA VAL A 115 -1.19 -10.03 -18.65
C VAL A 115 -1.84 -9.54 -19.92
N SER A 116 -1.25 -8.45 -20.42
CA SER A 116 -1.57 -7.89 -21.72
C SER A 116 -1.60 -9.04 -22.70
N MET A 117 -2.80 -9.44 -23.10
CA MET A 117 -3.02 -10.13 -24.35
C MET A 117 -2.73 -9.10 -25.44
N HIS A 118 -1.45 -8.89 -25.76
CA HIS A 118 -1.06 -8.27 -27.03
C HIS A 118 0.19 -8.91 -27.61
#